data_AF-A0A382G4N0-F1
#
_entry.id   AF-A0A382G4N0-F1
#
_cell.length_a   1.000
_cell.length_b   1.000
_cell.length_c   1.000
_cell.angle_alpha   90.00
_cell.angle_beta   90.00
_cell.angle_gamma   90.00
#
_symmetry.space_group_name_H-M   'P 1'
#
loop_
_entity.id
_entity.type
_entity.pdbx_description
1 polymer ?
#
loop_
_entity_poly.entity_id
_entity_poly.type
_entity_poly.pdbx_seq_one_letter_code
_entity_poly.pdbx_strand_id
1 'polypeptide(L)'
;GIDNHEEDLLNISYDFEIPFVATNPVFFESKNNYVSHDALISIKDSTTVDAPKRKRLTQEFYFKSSNEMNELFKDIPESLQNSVEIAKRTSFKVSKFDPRLPRFGGLDYEGETSELKKQAGKGLELRLDEFKVENKEIYRERLEEEIKIITSMKFPGYFLIVSDFIKWAKRNGIPVGPGRGSGAGSVVAWALTITDLDPIRFNLIFERFLNPERISLPDFDIDFCQERREEVIEYVQEKYGEENVAQIITFGSLQSRAVLRDVGRVLGLPYGQVDNICKLIPNNPANPTSLKKAIEGDIRIRDERDNNQDIASMLEIGLELEGLLRNASTHAAGLVIGDIPLQELIPLYRDPRSDMPVTQFNMKWVEASGLVKFDFLGLKTLTVIDKAIRLIEKNNDIKIDLSKIPLDDNKTFELLGTGNSVGIFQLESSGMQDVLRSMKPDCFEDIIALVALYRPGPMDNIPKFIACKKGEEVPDYMDPSLEPILKETYGVIIYQEQVMQTAQIL
;
A
#
# COMPACT_ATOMS: atom_id res chain seq x y z
N GLY A 1 -7.64 45.74 1.68
CA GLY A 1 -6.21 46.04 1.63
C GLY A 1 -5.63 45.32 0.44
N ILE A 2 -5.70 45.96 -0.71
CA ILE A 2 -4.69 45.88 -1.77
C ILE A 2 -4.61 47.34 -2.22
N ASP A 3 -3.47 47.97 -1.98
CA ASP A 3 -3.17 49.31 -2.46
C ASP A 3 -3.17 49.30 -4.00
N ASN A 4 -3.22 50.48 -4.62
CA ASN A 4 -3.48 50.76 -6.05
C ASN A 4 -2.44 50.19 -7.06
N HIS A 5 -1.88 49.01 -6.82
CA HIS A 5 -0.84 48.38 -7.62
C HIS A 5 -1.31 47.96 -9.01
N GLU A 6 -2.61 47.84 -9.25
CA GLU A 6 -3.13 47.46 -10.56
C GLU A 6 -2.83 48.51 -11.62
N GLU A 7 -3.03 49.79 -11.29
CA GLU A 7 -2.69 50.91 -12.17
C GLU A 7 -1.18 50.98 -12.43
N ASP A 8 -0.36 50.78 -11.38
CA ASP A 8 1.10 50.71 -11.51
C ASP A 8 1.53 49.54 -12.41
N LEU A 9 0.94 48.36 -12.26
CA LEU A 9 1.23 47.17 -13.07
C LEU A 9 0.81 47.37 -14.54
N LEU A 10 -0.33 48.01 -14.78
CA LEU A 10 -0.79 48.36 -16.12
C LEU A 10 0.13 49.38 -16.78
N ASN A 11 0.53 50.42 -16.06
CA ASN A 11 1.49 51.41 -16.54
C ASN A 11 2.82 50.76 -16.93
N ILE A 12 3.36 49.86 -16.08
CA ILE A 12 4.56 49.06 -16.40
C ILE A 12 4.32 48.22 -17.66
N SER A 13 3.16 47.58 -17.77
CA SER A 13 2.81 46.76 -18.94
C SER A 13 2.84 47.58 -20.23
N TYR A 14 2.27 48.79 -20.21
CA TYR A 14 2.25 49.68 -21.37
C TYR A 14 3.63 50.27 -21.67
N ASP A 15 4.39 50.70 -20.66
CA ASP A 15 5.73 51.28 -20.81
C ASP A 15 6.74 50.28 -21.40
N PHE A 16 6.62 48.99 -21.05
CA PHE A 16 7.52 47.93 -21.50
C PHE A 16 6.93 47.01 -22.59
N GLU A 17 5.73 47.32 -23.10
CA GLU A 17 5.01 46.52 -24.09
C GLU A 17 4.86 45.03 -23.69
N ILE A 18 4.63 44.77 -22.40
CA ILE A 18 4.43 43.42 -21.85
C ILE A 18 2.93 43.09 -21.89
N PRO A 19 2.50 41.94 -22.46
CA PRO A 19 1.10 41.53 -22.39
C PRO A 19 0.70 41.14 -20.95
N PHE A 20 -0.49 41.56 -20.53
CA PHE A 20 -1.09 41.16 -19.25
C PHE A 20 -2.27 40.22 -19.47
N VAL A 21 -2.63 39.44 -18.44
CA VAL A 21 -3.69 38.44 -18.51
C VAL A 21 -4.58 38.53 -17.28
N ALA A 22 -5.90 38.50 -17.50
CA ALA A 22 -6.88 38.45 -16.42
C ALA A 22 -6.94 37.04 -15.84
N THR A 23 -6.88 36.96 -14.52
CA THR A 23 -7.08 35.71 -13.77
C THR A 23 -7.95 35.98 -12.56
N ASN A 24 -8.63 34.95 -12.07
CA ASN A 24 -9.34 34.96 -10.80
C ASN A 24 -8.85 33.77 -10.00
N PRO A 25 -8.01 33.96 -8.96
CA PRO A 25 -7.55 32.84 -8.14
C PRO A 25 -8.76 32.05 -7.61
N VAL A 26 -8.82 30.77 -7.93
CA VAL A 26 -9.95 29.91 -7.58
C VAL A 26 -9.58 29.07 -6.37
N PHE A 27 -10.35 29.20 -5.29
CA PHE A 27 -10.20 28.41 -4.07
C PHE A 27 -11.35 27.44 -3.83
N PHE A 28 -12.52 27.72 -4.42
CA PHE A 28 -13.73 26.92 -4.26
C PHE A 28 -14.59 26.97 -5.53
N GLU A 29 -15.49 26.00 -5.69
CA GLU A 29 -16.27 25.84 -6.93
C GLU A 29 -17.32 26.94 -7.10
N SER A 30 -18.13 27.20 -6.07
CA SER A 30 -19.23 28.16 -6.11
C SER A 30 -19.20 29.14 -4.93
N LYS A 31 -19.91 30.28 -5.04
CA LYS A 31 -20.04 31.26 -3.94
C LYS A 31 -20.52 30.63 -2.62
N ASN A 32 -21.37 29.60 -2.70
CA ASN A 32 -21.93 28.93 -1.51
C ASN A 32 -20.87 28.18 -0.70
N ASN A 33 -19.81 27.69 -1.35
CA ASN A 33 -18.73 26.96 -0.69
C ASN A 33 -17.78 27.86 0.13
N TYR A 34 -17.98 29.18 0.10
CA TYR A 34 -17.16 30.12 0.86
C TYR A 34 -17.14 29.79 2.36
N VAL A 35 -18.30 29.48 2.95
CA VAL A 35 -18.41 29.20 4.39
C VAL A 35 -17.59 27.97 4.78
N SER A 36 -17.69 26.90 3.99
CA SER A 36 -16.92 25.67 4.20
C SER A 36 -15.42 25.89 3.99
N HIS A 37 -15.03 26.66 2.97
CA HIS A 37 -13.63 27.01 2.75
C HIS A 37 -13.07 27.88 3.88
N ASP A 38 -13.85 28.80 4.42
CA ASP A 38 -13.46 29.65 5.54
C ASP A 38 -13.28 28.85 6.85
N ALA A 39 -14.14 27.85 7.07
CA ALA A 39 -13.95 26.85 8.11
C ALA A 39 -12.67 26.02 7.87
N LEU A 40 -12.37 25.62 6.63
CA LEU A 40 -11.16 24.87 6.27
C LEU A 40 -9.87 25.67 6.55
N ILE A 41 -9.83 26.98 6.24
CA ILE A 41 -8.72 27.86 6.64
C ILE A 41 -8.56 27.86 8.16
N SER A 42 -9.68 27.97 8.89
CA SER A 42 -9.67 27.98 10.36
C SER A 42 -9.17 26.65 10.95
N ILE A 43 -9.49 25.53 10.30
CA ILE A 43 -8.96 24.20 10.67
C ILE A 43 -7.44 24.17 10.49
N LYS A 44 -6.94 24.63 9.33
CA LYS A 44 -5.51 24.69 9.02
C LYS A 44 -4.74 25.59 9.99
N ASP A 45 -5.26 26.78 10.27
CA ASP A 45 -4.62 27.77 11.13
C ASP A 45 -4.86 27.49 12.64
N SER A 46 -5.55 26.38 12.97
CA SER A 46 -5.88 25.99 14.34
C SER A 46 -6.59 27.09 15.15
N THR A 47 -7.49 27.84 14.48
CA THR A 47 -8.26 28.96 15.05
C THR A 47 -9.77 28.71 14.91
N THR A 48 -10.60 29.59 15.48
CA THR A 48 -12.07 29.59 15.28
C THR A 48 -12.49 30.57 14.20
N VAL A 49 -13.68 30.36 13.62
CA VAL A 49 -14.25 31.23 12.57
C VAL A 49 -14.55 32.65 13.08
N ASP A 50 -14.80 32.81 14.38
CA ASP A 50 -15.06 34.10 15.02
C ASP A 50 -13.79 34.86 15.43
N ALA A 51 -12.61 34.25 15.29
CA ALA A 51 -11.37 34.89 15.69
C ALA A 51 -11.15 36.22 14.93
N PRO A 52 -10.86 37.33 15.63
CA PRO A 52 -10.86 38.67 15.05
C PRO A 52 -9.65 38.96 14.15
N LYS A 53 -8.51 38.28 14.36
CA LYS A 53 -7.24 38.51 13.65
C LYS A 53 -6.79 37.33 12.78
N ARG A 54 -7.73 36.65 12.12
CA ARG A 54 -7.42 35.55 11.20
C ARG A 54 -7.40 36.01 9.75
N LYS A 55 -6.69 35.28 8.89
CA LYS A 55 -6.74 35.48 7.44
C LYS A 55 -8.12 35.06 6.94
N ARG A 56 -8.72 35.88 6.07
CA ARG A 56 -10.01 35.63 5.44
C ARG A 56 -9.89 35.93 3.95
N LEU A 57 -10.47 35.06 3.13
CA LEU A 57 -10.71 35.37 1.72
C LEU A 57 -12.07 36.09 1.60
N THR A 58 -12.39 36.56 0.40
CA THR A 58 -13.74 37.03 0.08
C THR A 58 -14.54 35.92 -0.61
N GLN A 59 -15.85 36.13 -0.78
CA GLN A 59 -16.72 35.20 -1.52
C GLN A 59 -16.44 35.17 -3.04
N GLU A 60 -15.58 36.06 -3.54
CA GLU A 60 -15.32 36.26 -4.97
C GLU A 60 -14.25 35.31 -5.55
N PHE A 61 -13.64 34.47 -4.71
CA PHE A 61 -12.61 33.49 -5.10
C PHE A 61 -13.17 32.14 -5.58
N TYR A 62 -14.39 32.12 -6.13
CA TYR A 62 -15.01 30.94 -6.73
C TYR A 62 -14.69 30.82 -8.24
N PHE A 63 -15.08 29.71 -8.86
CA PHE A 63 -14.92 29.52 -10.31
C PHE A 63 -15.98 30.32 -11.09
N LYS A 64 -15.68 31.59 -11.36
CA LYS A 64 -16.54 32.51 -12.13
C LYS A 64 -16.79 32.00 -13.55
N SER A 65 -18.01 32.21 -14.02
CA SER A 65 -18.38 31.99 -15.42
C SER A 65 -17.72 33.02 -16.35
N SER A 66 -17.65 32.70 -17.64
CA SER A 66 -17.11 33.62 -18.65
C SER A 66 -17.84 34.97 -18.67
N ASN A 67 -19.16 34.99 -18.43
CA ASN A 67 -19.94 36.23 -18.40
C ASN A 67 -19.56 37.12 -17.22
N GLU A 68 -19.37 36.53 -16.03
CA GLU A 68 -18.92 37.27 -14.85
C GLU A 68 -17.52 37.83 -15.03
N MET A 69 -16.60 37.06 -15.64
CA MET A 69 -15.26 37.55 -15.98
C MET A 69 -15.27 38.65 -17.04
N ASN A 70 -16.13 38.56 -18.06
CA ASN A 70 -16.30 39.60 -19.08
C ASN A 70 -16.81 40.91 -18.49
N GLU A 71 -17.78 40.85 -17.56
CA GLU A 71 -18.29 42.05 -16.90
C GLU A 71 -17.24 42.65 -15.94
N LEU A 72 -16.47 41.80 -15.25
CA LEU A 72 -15.43 42.22 -14.31
C LEU A 72 -14.26 42.95 -15.02
N PHE A 73 -13.86 42.48 -16.20
CA PHE A 73 -12.75 43.04 -16.99
C PHE A 73 -13.23 43.76 -18.26
N LYS A 74 -14.43 44.36 -18.22
CA LYS A 74 -15.03 45.03 -19.39
C LYS A 74 -14.26 46.25 -19.87
N ASP A 75 -13.53 46.88 -18.97
CA ASP A 75 -12.65 48.01 -19.18
C ASP A 75 -11.35 47.60 -19.88
N ILE A 76 -10.92 46.35 -19.74
CA ILE A 76 -9.70 45.83 -20.36
C ILE A 76 -9.91 44.45 -21.02
N PRO A 77 -10.67 44.36 -22.14
CA PRO A 77 -11.02 43.08 -22.77
C PRO A 77 -9.83 42.27 -23.30
N GLU A 78 -8.71 42.94 -23.63
CA GLU A 78 -7.50 42.28 -24.13
C GLU A 78 -6.89 41.31 -23.10
N SER A 79 -7.06 41.58 -21.80
CA SER A 79 -6.63 40.70 -20.71
C SER A 79 -7.26 39.30 -20.79
N LEU A 80 -8.54 39.23 -21.18
CA LEU A 80 -9.29 37.99 -21.31
C LEU A 80 -8.92 37.27 -22.61
N GLN A 81 -8.69 38.01 -23.70
CA GLN A 81 -8.24 37.44 -24.97
C GLN A 81 -6.87 36.76 -24.81
N ASN A 82 -5.96 37.39 -24.05
CA ASN A 82 -4.66 36.82 -23.72
C ASN A 82 -4.77 35.50 -22.95
N SER A 83 -5.77 35.34 -22.07
CA SER A 83 -5.99 34.05 -21.36
C SER A 83 -6.31 32.91 -22.33
N VAL A 84 -7.11 33.19 -23.37
CA VAL A 84 -7.47 32.22 -24.42
C VAL A 84 -6.26 31.90 -25.29
N GLU A 85 -5.45 32.91 -25.62
CA GLU A 85 -4.24 32.72 -26.42
C GLU A 85 -3.20 31.88 -25.68
N ILE A 86 -2.98 32.13 -24.38
CA ILE A 86 -2.13 31.29 -23.53
C ILE A 86 -2.64 29.85 -23.52
N ALA A 87 -3.95 29.64 -23.32
CA ALA A 87 -4.54 28.31 -23.32
C ALA A 87 -4.36 27.58 -24.66
N LYS A 88 -4.52 28.27 -25.80
CA LYS A 88 -4.28 27.71 -27.14
C LYS A 88 -2.82 27.33 -27.40
N ARG A 89 -1.89 28.10 -26.85
CA ARG A 89 -0.43 27.86 -26.98
C ARG A 89 0.10 26.81 -26.01
N THR A 90 -0.66 26.47 -24.97
CA THR A 90 -0.26 25.49 -23.96
C THR A 90 -0.68 24.09 -24.37
N SER A 91 0.24 23.34 -24.99
CA SER A 91 0.04 21.96 -25.42
C SER A 91 0.85 20.98 -24.58
N PHE A 92 0.47 20.78 -23.32
CA PHE A 92 1.06 19.76 -22.46
C PHE A 92 0.02 18.71 -22.08
N LYS A 93 0.37 17.43 -22.27
CA LYS A 93 -0.44 16.29 -21.85
C LYS A 93 0.44 15.37 -21.03
N VAL A 94 0.02 15.09 -19.80
CA VAL A 94 0.67 14.06 -18.97
C VAL A 94 0.45 12.71 -19.64
N SER A 95 1.55 12.06 -20.01
CA SER A 95 1.55 10.73 -20.63
C SER A 95 1.74 9.66 -19.56
N LYS A 96 1.20 8.47 -19.83
CA LYS A 96 1.58 7.26 -19.11
C LYS A 96 2.80 6.67 -19.78
N PHE A 97 3.66 6.02 -19.00
CA PHE A 97 4.86 5.37 -19.51
C PHE A 97 4.79 3.87 -19.25
N ASP A 98 5.41 3.11 -20.15
CA ASP A 98 5.69 1.70 -19.90
C ASP A 98 6.65 1.56 -18.72
N PRO A 99 6.61 0.42 -17.98
CA PRO A 99 7.48 0.23 -16.85
C PRO A 99 8.97 0.36 -17.19
N ARG A 100 9.66 1.19 -16.40
CA ARG A 100 11.10 1.42 -16.44
C ARG A 100 11.72 0.74 -15.25
N LEU A 101 12.47 -0.32 -15.53
CA LEU A 101 13.15 -1.07 -14.49
C LEU A 101 14.49 -0.41 -14.19
N PRO A 102 14.81 -0.20 -12.90
CA PRO A 102 16.16 0.21 -12.51
C PRO A 102 17.18 -0.84 -12.96
N ARG A 103 18.38 -0.39 -13.33
CA ARG A 103 19.47 -1.27 -13.77
C ARG A 103 20.27 -1.79 -12.59
N PHE A 104 20.54 -3.09 -12.57
CA PHE A 104 21.38 -3.69 -11.55
C PHE A 104 22.87 -3.42 -11.83
N GLY A 105 23.53 -2.64 -10.96
CA GLY A 105 24.97 -2.39 -11.03
C GLY A 105 25.44 -1.72 -12.33
N GLY A 106 24.56 -0.97 -12.99
CA GLY A 106 24.85 -0.33 -14.29
C GLY A 106 25.02 -1.30 -15.46
N LEU A 107 24.70 -2.58 -15.26
CA LEU A 107 24.74 -3.58 -16.33
C LEU A 107 23.68 -3.27 -17.40
N ASP A 108 23.96 -3.69 -18.63
CA ASP A 108 22.93 -3.76 -19.66
C ASP A 108 22.09 -5.02 -19.49
N TYR A 109 21.05 -5.13 -20.32
CA TYR A 109 20.09 -6.23 -20.24
C TYR A 109 20.72 -7.62 -20.42
N GLU A 110 21.73 -7.74 -21.29
CA GLU A 110 22.45 -9.01 -21.48
C GLU A 110 23.29 -9.37 -20.25
N GLY A 111 23.95 -8.36 -19.65
CA GLY A 111 24.67 -8.50 -18.40
C GLY A 111 23.76 -8.93 -17.24
N GLU A 112 22.59 -8.30 -17.08
CA GLU A 112 21.61 -8.68 -16.06
C GLU A 112 21.09 -10.10 -16.27
N THR A 113 20.81 -10.49 -17.52
CA THR A 113 20.33 -11.85 -17.84
C THR A 113 21.38 -12.90 -17.49
N SER A 114 22.65 -12.64 -17.83
CA SER A 114 23.77 -13.52 -17.53
C SER A 114 24.01 -13.64 -16.02
N GLU A 115 23.97 -12.51 -15.31
CA GLU A 115 24.18 -12.46 -13.87
C GLU A 115 23.03 -13.13 -13.10
N LEU A 116 21.77 -12.96 -13.55
CA LEU A 116 20.62 -13.68 -13.01
C LEU A 116 20.81 -15.19 -13.11
N LYS A 117 21.14 -15.69 -14.31
CA LYS A 117 21.39 -17.13 -14.55
C LYS A 117 22.47 -17.68 -13.63
N LYS A 118 23.58 -16.96 -13.52
CA LYS A 118 24.72 -17.35 -12.69
C LYS A 118 24.37 -17.38 -11.20
N GLN A 119 23.73 -16.32 -10.69
CA GLN A 119 23.37 -16.24 -9.27
C GLN A 119 22.28 -17.24 -8.91
N ALA A 120 21.26 -17.40 -9.75
CA ALA A 120 20.16 -18.32 -9.51
C ALA A 120 20.62 -19.77 -9.60
N GLY A 121 21.45 -20.13 -10.59
CA GLY A 121 22.01 -21.49 -10.68
C GLY A 121 22.89 -21.84 -9.47
N LYS A 122 23.80 -20.95 -9.06
CA LYS A 122 24.62 -21.15 -7.86
C LYS A 122 23.76 -21.21 -6.59
N GLY A 123 22.78 -20.33 -6.48
CA GLY A 123 21.87 -20.26 -5.34
C GLY A 123 21.01 -21.51 -5.20
N LEU A 124 20.55 -22.07 -6.32
CA LEU A 124 19.78 -23.31 -6.33
C LEU A 124 20.61 -24.48 -5.77
N GLU A 125 21.83 -24.68 -6.24
CA GLU A 125 22.67 -25.79 -5.74
C GLU A 125 22.92 -25.68 -4.23
N LEU A 126 23.13 -24.47 -3.71
CA LEU A 126 23.25 -24.24 -2.26
C LEU A 126 21.96 -24.64 -1.50
N ARG A 127 20.79 -24.26 -2.03
CA ARG A 127 19.50 -24.62 -1.44
C ARG A 127 19.24 -26.13 -1.49
N LEU A 128 19.52 -26.78 -2.62
CA LEU A 128 19.35 -28.23 -2.77
C LEU A 128 20.21 -29.02 -1.79
N ASP A 129 21.43 -28.55 -1.52
CA ASP A 129 22.32 -29.17 -0.54
C ASP A 129 21.90 -28.87 0.91
N GLU A 130 21.43 -27.65 1.20
CA GLU A 130 20.91 -27.25 2.51
C GLU A 130 19.68 -28.06 2.92
N PHE A 131 18.70 -28.19 2.01
CA PHE A 131 17.43 -28.87 2.26
C PHE A 131 17.45 -30.37 1.96
N LYS A 132 18.59 -30.91 1.46
CA LYS A 132 18.77 -32.33 1.13
C LYS A 132 17.66 -32.89 0.24
N VAL A 133 17.31 -32.14 -0.81
CA VAL A 133 16.25 -32.50 -1.74
C VAL A 133 16.63 -33.77 -2.53
N GLU A 134 15.72 -34.74 -2.58
CA GLU A 134 15.93 -36.01 -3.27
C GLU A 134 15.89 -35.84 -4.80
N ASN A 135 14.83 -35.22 -5.33
CA ASN A 135 14.65 -35.00 -6.76
C ASN A 135 15.12 -33.61 -7.20
N LYS A 136 16.45 -33.46 -7.33
CA LYS A 136 17.08 -32.20 -7.76
C LYS A 136 16.69 -31.77 -9.18
N GLU A 137 16.27 -32.69 -10.04
CA GLU A 137 16.04 -32.40 -11.47
C GLU A 137 14.79 -31.56 -11.71
N ILE A 138 13.70 -31.83 -10.98
CA ILE A 138 12.47 -31.01 -11.02
C ILE A 138 12.77 -29.53 -10.76
N TYR A 139 13.69 -29.25 -9.83
CA TYR A 139 14.07 -27.88 -9.49
C TYR A 139 14.89 -27.21 -10.59
N ARG A 140 15.78 -27.96 -11.25
CA ARG A 140 16.60 -27.44 -12.35
C ARG A 140 15.74 -27.14 -13.58
N GLU A 141 14.82 -28.04 -13.92
CA GLU A 141 13.86 -27.83 -15.01
C GLU A 141 13.00 -26.59 -14.74
N ARG A 142 12.42 -26.49 -13.55
CA ARG A 142 11.62 -25.32 -13.15
C ARG A 142 12.44 -24.02 -13.16
N LEU A 143 13.67 -24.05 -12.67
CA LEU A 143 14.57 -22.89 -12.69
C LEU A 143 14.81 -22.40 -14.12
N GLU A 144 15.08 -23.31 -15.07
CA GLU A 144 15.31 -22.94 -16.46
C GLU A 144 14.08 -22.33 -17.13
N GLU A 145 12.89 -22.90 -16.88
CA GLU A 145 11.62 -22.36 -17.36
C GLU A 145 11.35 -20.95 -16.82
N GLU A 146 11.48 -20.77 -15.50
CA GLU A 146 11.29 -19.46 -14.86
C GLU A 146 12.28 -18.43 -15.39
N ILE A 147 13.56 -18.77 -15.52
CA ILE A 147 14.58 -17.87 -16.09
C ILE A 147 14.21 -17.47 -17.52
N LYS A 148 13.73 -18.39 -18.36
CA LYS A 148 13.30 -18.08 -19.73
C LYS A 148 12.14 -17.08 -19.72
N ILE A 149 11.16 -17.28 -18.85
CA ILE A 149 10.01 -16.37 -18.71
C ILE A 149 10.46 -14.99 -18.22
N ILE A 150 11.22 -14.93 -17.12
CA ILE A 150 11.74 -13.68 -16.52
C ILE A 150 12.53 -12.88 -17.56
N THR A 151 13.38 -13.56 -18.31
CA THR A 151 14.15 -12.96 -19.41
C THR A 151 13.20 -12.45 -20.50
N SER A 152 12.28 -13.27 -21.01
CA SER A 152 11.34 -12.85 -22.07
C SER A 152 10.51 -11.60 -21.72
N MET A 153 10.19 -11.43 -20.44
CA MET A 153 9.41 -10.31 -19.91
C MET A 153 10.28 -9.13 -19.42
N LYS A 154 11.61 -9.23 -19.58
CA LYS A 154 12.61 -8.20 -19.23
C LYS A 154 12.73 -7.88 -17.73
N PHE A 155 12.47 -8.83 -16.84
CA PHE A 155 12.62 -8.67 -15.39
C PHE A 155 13.94 -9.15 -14.72
N PRO A 156 15.05 -9.51 -15.41
CA PRO A 156 16.27 -9.92 -14.71
C PRO A 156 16.81 -8.90 -13.69
N GLY A 157 16.90 -7.63 -14.06
CA GLY A 157 17.36 -6.55 -13.17
C GLY A 157 16.50 -6.42 -11.91
N TYR A 158 15.18 -6.56 -12.03
CA TYR A 158 14.26 -6.51 -10.90
C TYR A 158 14.56 -7.59 -9.85
N PHE A 159 14.70 -8.86 -10.27
CA PHE A 159 15.04 -9.96 -9.37
C PHE A 159 16.41 -9.77 -8.72
N LEU A 160 17.39 -9.26 -9.47
CA LEU A 160 18.73 -9.00 -8.94
C LEU A 160 18.72 -7.90 -7.89
N ILE A 161 17.99 -6.81 -8.12
CA ILE A 161 17.84 -5.70 -7.17
C ILE A 161 17.17 -6.18 -5.89
N VAL A 162 16.07 -6.92 -6.00
CA VAL A 162 15.37 -7.50 -4.85
C VAL A 162 16.26 -8.45 -4.06
N SER A 163 16.95 -9.36 -4.76
CA SER A 163 17.89 -10.30 -4.15
C SER A 163 19.02 -9.58 -3.41
N ASP A 164 19.50 -8.47 -3.95
CA ASP A 164 20.66 -7.76 -3.45
C ASP A 164 20.43 -7.11 -2.08
N PHE A 165 19.37 -6.30 -1.93
CA PHE A 165 19.09 -5.69 -0.62
C PHE A 165 18.62 -6.71 0.42
N ILE A 166 17.97 -7.81 0.01
CA ILE A 166 17.64 -8.93 0.93
C ILE A 166 18.91 -9.62 1.42
N LYS A 167 19.83 -9.96 0.51
CA LYS A 167 21.13 -10.56 0.86
C LYS A 167 21.94 -9.62 1.75
N TRP A 168 21.93 -8.33 1.47
CA TRP A 168 22.58 -7.33 2.33
C TRP A 168 21.96 -7.28 3.72
N ALA A 169 20.62 -7.23 3.83
CA ALA A 169 19.91 -7.23 5.11
C ALA A 169 20.26 -8.48 5.94
N LYS A 170 20.17 -9.68 5.34
CA LYS A 170 20.53 -10.94 6.01
C LYS A 170 22.00 -10.95 6.48
N ARG A 171 22.95 -10.46 5.67
CA ARG A 171 24.38 -10.36 6.05
C ARG A 171 24.64 -9.39 7.21
N ASN A 172 23.83 -8.33 7.34
CA ASN A 172 23.92 -7.36 8.43
C ASN A 172 23.03 -7.73 9.64
N GLY A 173 22.54 -8.97 9.68
CA GLY A 173 21.71 -9.49 10.77
C GLY A 173 20.37 -8.77 10.92
N ILE A 174 19.84 -8.21 9.83
CA ILE A 174 18.49 -7.63 9.78
C ILE A 174 17.53 -8.77 9.42
N PRO A 175 16.56 -9.10 10.30
CA PRO A 175 15.56 -10.12 10.00
C PRO A 175 14.71 -9.74 8.78
N VAL A 176 14.59 -10.69 7.86
CA VAL A 176 13.74 -10.60 6.67
C VAL A 176 12.69 -11.71 6.77
N GLY A 177 11.45 -11.42 6.40
CA GLY A 177 10.38 -12.40 6.35
C GLY A 177 10.63 -13.48 5.29
N PRO A 178 9.95 -14.62 5.39
CA PRO A 178 10.16 -15.76 4.48
C PRO A 178 9.65 -15.52 3.04
N GLY A 179 9.00 -14.38 2.79
CA GLY A 179 8.36 -14.01 1.53
C GLY A 179 6.85 -13.86 1.69
N ARG A 180 6.27 -12.85 1.03
CA ARG A 180 4.83 -12.57 1.00
C ARG A 180 4.34 -12.47 -0.45
N GLY A 181 3.05 -12.72 -0.64
CA GLY A 181 2.40 -12.65 -1.95
C GLY A 181 2.75 -13.85 -2.84
N SER A 182 2.53 -13.69 -4.15
CA SER A 182 2.75 -14.76 -5.12
C SER A 182 4.24 -15.04 -5.38
N GLY A 183 5.15 -14.13 -5.02
CA GLY A 183 6.60 -14.31 -5.18
C GLY A 183 7.18 -15.56 -4.51
N ALA A 184 6.49 -16.11 -3.50
CA ALA A 184 6.84 -17.38 -2.87
C ALA A 184 6.77 -18.59 -3.81
N GLY A 185 6.03 -18.50 -4.94
CA GLY A 185 5.90 -19.56 -5.93
C GLY A 185 7.03 -19.67 -6.94
N SER A 186 8.10 -18.87 -6.82
CA SER A 186 9.23 -18.87 -7.76
C SER A 186 10.44 -19.61 -7.20
N VAL A 187 10.92 -20.63 -7.92
CA VAL A 187 12.21 -21.30 -7.67
C VAL A 187 13.37 -20.31 -7.84
N VAL A 188 13.29 -19.39 -8.81
CA VAL A 188 14.30 -18.33 -8.99
C VAL A 188 14.36 -17.42 -7.75
N ALA A 189 13.22 -17.03 -7.19
CA ALA A 189 13.18 -16.22 -5.98
C ALA A 189 13.77 -16.97 -4.77
N TRP A 190 13.45 -18.25 -4.61
CA TRP A 190 13.99 -19.10 -3.55
C TRP A 190 15.50 -19.30 -3.67
N ALA A 191 15.99 -19.57 -4.89
CA ALA A 191 17.41 -19.71 -5.20
C ALA A 191 18.19 -18.41 -4.96
N LEU A 192 17.58 -17.26 -5.24
CA LEU A 192 18.14 -15.94 -4.99
C LEU A 192 17.98 -15.46 -3.54
N THR A 193 17.50 -16.31 -2.63
CA THR A 193 17.25 -16.02 -1.21
C THR A 193 16.23 -14.91 -0.94
N ILE A 194 15.47 -14.53 -1.98
CA ILE A 194 14.37 -13.56 -1.89
C ILE A 194 13.27 -14.15 -1.00
N THR A 195 13.00 -15.44 -1.18
CA THR A 195 12.07 -16.21 -0.37
C THR A 195 12.82 -17.35 0.36
N ASP A 196 12.26 -17.79 1.48
CA ASP A 196 12.78 -18.88 2.29
C ASP A 196 11.86 -20.12 2.29
N LEU A 197 10.74 -20.05 1.55
CA LEU A 197 9.83 -21.18 1.33
C LEU A 197 10.19 -21.93 0.04
N ASP A 198 10.20 -23.25 0.13
CA ASP A 198 10.37 -24.16 -1.01
C ASP A 198 9.06 -24.24 -1.81
N PRO A 199 9.01 -23.67 -3.03
CA PRO A 199 7.77 -23.62 -3.80
C PRO A 199 7.29 -24.99 -4.27
N ILE A 200 8.21 -25.94 -4.52
CA ILE A 200 7.85 -27.26 -5.03
C ILE A 200 7.26 -28.12 -3.90
N ARG A 201 7.84 -28.04 -2.69
CA ARG A 201 7.30 -28.73 -1.50
C ARG A 201 5.84 -28.36 -1.21
N PHE A 202 5.49 -27.09 -1.38
CA PHE A 202 4.16 -26.57 -1.07
C PHE A 202 3.27 -26.40 -2.31
N ASN A 203 3.64 -26.99 -3.45
CA ASN A 203 2.88 -26.95 -4.70
C ASN A 203 2.49 -25.51 -5.12
N LEU A 204 3.40 -24.56 -4.90
CA LEU A 204 3.21 -23.15 -5.25
C LEU A 204 3.52 -22.93 -6.73
N ILE A 205 2.71 -22.09 -7.37
CA ILE A 205 2.69 -21.94 -8.83
C ILE A 205 3.38 -20.62 -9.24
N PHE A 206 4.37 -20.71 -10.12
CA PHE A 206 5.13 -19.55 -10.62
C PHE A 206 4.26 -18.63 -11.48
N GLU A 207 3.36 -19.20 -12.27
CA GLU A 207 2.47 -18.51 -13.19
C GLU A 207 1.45 -17.62 -12.46
N ARG A 208 1.23 -17.87 -11.16
CA ARG A 208 0.47 -16.98 -10.27
C ARG A 208 1.26 -15.70 -9.93
N PHE A 209 2.58 -15.79 -9.91
CA PHE A 209 3.48 -14.66 -9.72
C PHE A 209 3.70 -13.90 -11.02
N LEU A 210 4.14 -14.61 -12.05
CA LEU A 210 4.51 -14.02 -13.32
C LEU A 210 3.93 -14.84 -14.47
N ASN A 211 2.92 -14.28 -15.15
CA ASN A 211 2.24 -14.93 -16.26
C ASN A 211 2.68 -14.31 -17.60
N PRO A 212 3.28 -15.08 -18.53
CA PRO A 212 3.66 -14.60 -19.86
C PRO A 212 2.50 -13.98 -20.67
N GLU A 213 1.27 -14.46 -20.46
CA GLU A 213 0.08 -13.98 -21.18
C GLU A 213 -0.46 -12.64 -20.64
N ARG A 214 0.05 -12.21 -19.48
CA ARG A 214 -0.34 -10.94 -18.85
C ARG A 214 0.91 -10.16 -18.45
N ILE A 215 1.15 -9.05 -19.15
CA ILE A 215 2.19 -8.09 -18.75
C ILE A 215 1.68 -7.30 -17.53
N SER A 216 1.85 -7.88 -16.34
CA SER A 216 1.75 -7.18 -15.06
C SER A 216 3.12 -7.11 -14.41
N LEU A 217 3.39 -6.02 -13.71
CA LEU A 217 4.61 -5.87 -12.95
C LEU A 217 4.66 -6.92 -11.82
N PRO A 218 5.78 -7.67 -11.67
CA PRO A 218 5.98 -8.50 -10.50
C PRO A 218 6.08 -7.61 -9.25
N ASP A 219 5.51 -8.06 -8.15
CA ASP A 219 5.48 -7.34 -6.89
C ASP A 219 5.92 -8.28 -5.76
N PHE A 220 7.16 -8.11 -5.29
CA PHE A 220 7.62 -8.74 -4.05
C PHE A 220 7.27 -7.85 -2.86
N ASP A 221 6.29 -8.29 -2.09
CA ASP A 221 6.04 -7.77 -0.75
C ASP A 221 7.12 -8.30 0.20
N ILE A 222 8.00 -7.42 0.72
CA ILE A 222 9.14 -7.84 1.52
C ILE A 222 9.00 -7.30 2.94
N ASP A 223 8.94 -8.23 3.89
CA ASP A 223 8.86 -7.91 5.31
C ASP A 223 10.27 -7.78 5.91
N PHE A 224 10.54 -6.65 6.54
CA PHE A 224 11.72 -6.42 7.38
C PHE A 224 11.28 -6.25 8.84
N CYS A 225 12.21 -6.47 9.77
CA CYS A 225 11.95 -6.05 11.14
C CYS A 225 11.72 -4.54 11.20
N GLN A 226 10.69 -4.12 11.94
CA GLN A 226 10.26 -2.73 12.01
C GLN A 226 11.37 -1.78 12.50
N GLU A 227 12.23 -2.22 13.42
CA GLU A 227 13.25 -1.38 14.05
C GLU A 227 14.48 -1.10 13.18
N ARG A 228 14.83 -2.00 12.24
CA ARG A 228 16.04 -1.87 11.41
C ARG A 228 15.75 -1.77 9.91
N ARG A 229 14.49 -1.53 9.55
CA ARG A 229 14.09 -1.37 8.14
C ARG A 229 14.73 -0.15 7.49
N GLU A 230 14.87 0.94 8.25
CA GLU A 230 15.48 2.19 7.76
C GLU A 230 16.91 1.97 7.26
N GLU A 231 17.70 1.12 7.93
CA GLU A 231 19.05 0.74 7.48
C GLU A 231 19.05 0.11 6.06
N VAL A 232 18.01 -0.66 5.72
CA VAL A 232 17.89 -1.26 4.37
C VAL A 232 17.51 -0.20 3.34
N ILE A 233 16.66 0.76 3.71
CA ILE A 233 16.27 1.87 2.84
C ILE A 233 17.49 2.76 2.56
N GLU A 234 18.28 3.08 3.58
CA GLU A 234 19.54 3.82 3.45
C GLU A 234 20.51 3.08 2.52
N TYR A 235 20.68 1.76 2.68
CA TYR A 235 21.50 0.96 1.78
C TYR A 235 21.05 1.05 0.31
N VAL A 236 19.74 0.95 0.06
CA VAL A 236 19.21 1.07 -1.31
C VAL A 236 19.46 2.48 -1.85
N GLN A 237 19.26 3.52 -1.04
CA GLN A 237 19.51 4.89 -1.44
C GLN A 237 20.99 5.14 -1.78
N GLU A 238 21.92 4.68 -0.94
CA GLU A 238 23.37 4.78 -1.19
C GLU A 238 23.79 4.01 -2.44
N LYS A 239 23.22 2.82 -2.65
CA LYS A 239 23.63 1.93 -3.74
C LYS A 239 23.09 2.33 -5.11
N TYR A 240 21.83 2.75 -5.17
CA TYR A 240 21.15 3.08 -6.44
C TYR A 240 21.12 4.59 -6.72
N GLY A 241 21.58 5.41 -5.78
CA GLY A 241 21.75 6.86 -5.91
C GLY A 241 20.63 7.64 -5.21
N GLU A 242 21.00 8.67 -4.46
CA GLU A 242 20.06 9.50 -3.68
C GLU A 242 19.01 10.18 -4.54
N GLU A 243 19.37 10.60 -5.76
CA GLU A 243 18.45 11.20 -6.73
C GLU A 243 17.50 10.21 -7.42
N ASN A 244 17.81 8.91 -7.36
CA ASN A 244 17.08 7.85 -8.07
C ASN A 244 16.10 7.11 -7.15
N VAL A 245 16.17 7.33 -5.84
CA VAL A 245 15.40 6.59 -4.84
C VAL A 245 14.54 7.54 -4.02
N ALA A 246 13.24 7.26 -3.93
CA ALA A 246 12.30 8.07 -3.14
C ALA A 246 11.22 7.20 -2.49
N GLN A 247 10.64 7.68 -1.38
CA GLN A 247 9.43 7.10 -0.81
C GLN A 247 8.19 7.56 -1.59
N ILE A 248 7.11 6.78 -1.52
CA ILE A 248 5.85 7.15 -2.15
C ILE A 248 5.04 8.04 -1.21
N ILE A 249 4.43 9.12 -1.68
CA ILE A 249 3.52 9.93 -0.85
C ILE A 249 2.19 9.24 -0.61
N THR A 250 1.63 9.49 0.56
CA THR A 250 0.25 9.24 0.90
C THR A 250 -0.42 10.54 1.32
N PHE A 251 -1.73 10.62 1.09
CA PHE A 251 -2.51 11.77 1.48
C PHE A 251 -3.54 11.34 2.52
N GLY A 252 -3.51 11.96 3.69
CA GLY A 252 -4.56 11.82 4.68
C GLY A 252 -5.78 12.60 4.24
N SER A 253 -6.95 11.95 4.16
CA SER A 253 -8.21 12.62 3.87
C SER A 253 -9.02 12.91 5.14
N LEU A 254 -9.89 13.92 5.06
CA LEU A 254 -10.84 14.25 6.12
C LEU A 254 -11.97 13.22 6.17
N GLN A 255 -11.81 12.23 7.05
CA GLN A 255 -12.82 11.20 7.32
C GLN A 255 -14.01 11.75 8.12
N SER A 256 -15.20 11.19 7.96
CA SER A 256 -16.47 11.68 8.54
C SER A 256 -16.40 12.03 10.03
N ARG A 257 -15.83 11.17 10.88
CA ARG A 257 -15.68 11.50 12.32
C ARG A 257 -14.64 12.59 12.59
N ALA A 258 -13.55 12.63 11.81
CA ALA A 258 -12.48 13.60 12.00
C ALA A 258 -12.92 14.99 11.53
N VAL A 259 -13.59 15.07 10.37
CA VAL A 259 -14.09 16.33 9.80
C VAL A 259 -15.13 16.96 10.73
N LEU A 260 -16.07 16.20 11.29
CA LEU A 260 -17.04 16.77 12.23
C LEU A 260 -16.39 17.32 13.51
N ARG A 261 -15.38 16.63 14.04
CA ARG A 261 -14.64 17.13 15.21
C ARG A 261 -13.89 18.42 14.90
N ASP A 262 -13.25 18.49 13.74
CA ASP A 262 -12.53 19.69 13.31
C ASP A 262 -13.49 20.85 13.03
N VAL A 263 -14.60 20.62 12.32
CA VAL A 263 -15.62 21.63 12.04
C VAL A 263 -16.27 22.12 13.33
N GLY A 264 -16.72 21.21 14.20
CA GLY A 264 -17.33 21.57 15.47
C GLY A 264 -16.38 22.39 16.36
N ARG A 265 -15.09 22.06 16.37
CA ARG A 265 -14.06 22.84 17.06
C ARG A 265 -13.94 24.27 16.51
N VAL A 266 -13.89 24.45 15.19
CA VAL A 266 -13.71 25.80 14.61
C VAL A 266 -14.96 26.66 14.69
N LEU A 267 -16.14 26.04 14.74
CA LEU A 267 -17.42 26.70 15.03
C LEU A 267 -17.62 27.00 16.52
N GLY A 268 -16.72 26.55 17.40
CA GLY A 268 -16.81 26.81 18.84
C GLY A 268 -17.83 25.95 19.60
N LEU A 269 -18.24 24.81 19.02
CA LEU A 269 -19.22 23.92 19.64
C LEU A 269 -18.62 23.14 20.82
N PRO A 270 -19.42 22.83 21.86
CA PRO A 270 -18.96 22.02 22.98
C PRO A 270 -18.50 20.63 22.53
N TYR A 271 -17.28 20.24 22.89
CA TYR A 271 -16.67 18.96 22.49
C TYR A 271 -17.56 17.74 22.79
N GLY A 272 -18.21 17.72 23.96
CA GLY A 272 -19.08 16.60 24.34
C GLY A 272 -20.27 16.41 23.41
N GLN A 273 -20.85 17.51 22.91
CA GLN A 273 -21.95 17.47 21.96
C GLN A 273 -21.49 16.90 20.61
N VAL A 274 -20.36 17.40 20.10
CA VAL A 274 -19.76 16.95 18.84
C VAL A 274 -19.35 15.48 18.90
N ASP A 275 -18.72 15.05 20.00
CA ASP A 275 -18.25 13.67 20.16
C ASP A 275 -19.40 12.67 20.27
N ASN A 276 -20.53 13.05 20.90
CA ASN A 276 -21.73 12.23 20.94
C ASN A 276 -22.24 11.92 19.52
N ILE A 277 -22.32 12.91 18.64
CA ILE A 277 -22.72 12.72 17.24
C ILE A 277 -21.69 11.86 16.50
N CYS A 278 -20.39 12.12 16.69
CA CYS A 278 -19.33 11.35 16.04
C CYS A 278 -19.37 9.85 16.42
N LYS A 279 -19.76 9.51 17.65
CA LYS A 279 -19.89 8.12 18.11
C LYS A 279 -21.04 7.37 17.43
N LEU A 280 -22.08 8.07 16.97
CA LEU A 280 -23.20 7.47 16.22
C LEU A 280 -22.77 7.01 14.82
N ILE A 281 -21.76 7.64 14.23
CA ILE A 281 -21.22 7.24 12.91
C ILE A 281 -20.49 5.91 13.06
N PRO A 282 -20.83 4.84 12.32
CA PRO A 282 -20.13 3.55 12.42
C PRO A 282 -18.62 3.66 12.16
N ASN A 283 -17.81 2.97 12.97
CA ASN A 283 -16.35 2.91 12.80
C ASN A 283 -15.93 1.57 12.22
N ASN A 284 -15.99 1.45 10.91
CA ASN A 284 -15.46 0.29 10.21
C ASN A 284 -14.21 0.72 9.41
N PRO A 285 -12.99 0.40 9.87
CA PRO A 285 -11.76 0.75 9.16
C PRO A 285 -11.68 0.18 7.75
N ALA A 286 -12.29 -0.99 7.50
CA ALA A 286 -12.27 -1.64 6.19
C ALA A 286 -13.28 -1.04 5.21
N ASN A 287 -14.35 -0.43 5.72
CA ASN A 287 -15.36 0.24 4.91
C ASN A 287 -15.91 1.48 5.65
N PRO A 288 -15.20 2.62 5.57
CA PRO A 288 -15.59 3.84 6.26
C PRO A 288 -16.98 4.28 5.80
N THR A 289 -17.87 4.56 6.76
CA THR A 289 -19.20 5.06 6.43
C THR A 289 -19.11 6.55 6.12
N SER A 290 -19.53 6.96 4.92
CA SER A 290 -19.58 8.37 4.56
C SER A 290 -20.57 9.12 5.45
N LEU A 291 -20.32 10.41 5.67
CA LEU A 291 -21.16 11.26 6.50
C LEU A 291 -22.60 11.29 5.99
N LYS A 292 -22.79 11.37 4.67
CA LYS A 292 -24.12 11.29 4.05
C LYS A 292 -24.86 10.01 4.43
N LYS A 293 -24.21 8.85 4.32
CA LYS A 293 -24.81 7.56 4.69
C LYS A 293 -25.11 7.47 6.19
N ALA A 294 -24.25 8.03 7.03
CA ALA A 294 -24.48 8.07 8.47
C ALA A 294 -25.72 8.91 8.82
N ILE A 295 -25.86 10.09 8.21
CA ILE A 295 -27.03 10.96 8.39
C ILE A 295 -28.31 10.29 7.89
N GLU A 296 -28.27 9.58 6.76
CA GLU A 296 -29.43 8.83 6.22
C GLU A 296 -29.75 7.56 7.02
N GLY A 297 -28.74 6.94 7.64
CA GLY A 297 -28.87 5.67 8.35
C GLY A 297 -29.33 5.79 9.81
N ASP A 298 -29.08 6.91 10.50
CA ASP A 298 -29.39 7.07 11.92
C ASP A 298 -30.33 8.26 12.17
N ILE A 299 -31.54 7.98 12.69
CA ILE A 299 -32.54 9.00 13.00
C ILE A 299 -32.04 10.00 14.04
N ARG A 300 -31.20 9.57 14.99
CA ARG A 300 -30.71 10.44 16.07
C ARG A 300 -29.82 11.57 15.54
N ILE A 301 -29.05 11.30 14.48
CA ILE A 301 -28.22 12.33 13.83
C ILE A 301 -29.12 13.38 13.15
N ARG A 302 -30.23 12.94 12.52
CA ARG A 302 -31.20 13.84 11.88
C ARG A 302 -31.97 14.66 12.90
N ASP A 303 -32.37 14.05 14.02
CA ASP A 303 -33.06 14.75 15.09
C ASP A 303 -32.17 15.86 15.69
N GLU A 304 -30.88 15.60 15.92
CA GLU A 304 -29.92 16.63 16.37
C GLU A 304 -29.75 17.75 15.33
N ARG A 305 -29.69 17.39 14.04
CA ARG A 305 -29.63 18.37 12.93
C ARG A 305 -30.88 19.27 12.90
N ASP A 306 -32.06 18.67 13.01
CA ASP A 306 -33.32 19.38 12.81
C ASP A 306 -33.70 20.24 14.03
N ASN A 307 -33.19 19.89 15.22
CA ASN A 307 -33.45 20.64 16.46
C ASN A 307 -32.38 21.68 16.82
N ASN A 308 -31.18 21.64 16.21
CA ASN A 308 -30.10 22.56 16.52
C ASN A 308 -29.43 23.11 15.25
N GLN A 309 -29.58 24.42 15.03
CA GLN A 309 -29.06 25.11 13.85
C GLN A 309 -27.52 25.05 13.75
N ASP A 310 -26.81 25.11 14.87
CA ASP A 310 -25.34 25.04 14.87
C ASP A 310 -24.85 23.65 14.47
N ILE A 311 -25.58 22.61 14.88
CA ILE A 311 -25.31 21.22 14.46
C ILE A 311 -25.66 21.03 12.98
N ALA A 312 -26.74 21.65 12.49
CA ALA A 312 -27.06 21.65 11.07
C ALA A 312 -25.92 22.25 10.24
N SER A 313 -25.40 23.42 10.63
CA SER A 313 -24.25 24.05 9.97
C SER A 313 -22.98 23.21 10.06
N MET A 314 -22.71 22.57 11.20
CA MET A 314 -21.57 21.66 11.36
C MET A 314 -21.66 20.47 10.38
N LEU A 315 -22.84 19.86 10.25
CA LEU A 315 -23.05 18.72 9.36
C LEU A 315 -22.97 19.13 7.88
N GLU A 316 -23.51 20.29 7.51
CA GLU A 316 -23.46 20.83 6.16
C GLU A 316 -22.01 21.11 5.71
N ILE A 317 -21.24 21.85 6.52
CA ILE A 317 -19.81 22.09 6.27
C ILE A 317 -19.05 20.76 6.27
N GLY A 318 -19.37 19.85 7.19
CA GLY A 318 -18.76 18.52 7.25
C GLY A 318 -18.97 17.71 5.98
N LEU A 319 -20.15 17.81 5.35
CA LEU A 319 -20.46 17.13 4.09
C LEU A 319 -19.64 17.69 2.92
N GLU A 320 -19.40 19.00 2.89
CA GLU A 320 -18.57 19.63 1.84
C GLU A 320 -17.06 19.36 2.02
N LEU A 321 -16.60 19.24 3.27
CA LEU A 321 -15.18 19.02 3.58
C LEU A 321 -14.79 17.54 3.63
N GLU A 322 -15.75 16.61 3.75
CA GLU A 322 -15.50 15.18 3.76
C GLU A 322 -14.74 14.74 2.50
N GLY A 323 -13.66 13.96 2.68
CA GLY A 323 -12.86 13.42 1.59
C GLY A 323 -11.78 14.36 1.04
N LEU A 324 -11.78 15.65 1.40
CA LEU A 324 -10.69 16.56 1.04
C LEU A 324 -9.37 16.10 1.66
N LEU A 325 -8.26 16.39 0.97
CA LEU A 325 -6.91 16.07 1.43
C LEU A 325 -6.48 17.06 2.51
N ARG A 326 -5.98 16.54 3.64
CA ARG A 326 -5.56 17.32 4.81
C ARG A 326 -4.06 17.52 4.87
N ASN A 327 -3.30 16.45 4.68
CA ASN A 327 -1.86 16.44 4.85
C ASN A 327 -1.20 15.43 3.93
N ALA A 328 0.03 15.76 3.53
CA ALA A 328 0.97 14.82 2.96
C ALA A 328 1.60 13.99 4.10
N SER A 329 1.78 12.70 3.85
CA SER A 329 2.53 11.76 4.68
C SER A 329 3.34 10.83 3.79
N THR A 330 4.33 10.12 4.33
CA THR A 330 5.06 9.10 3.59
C THR A 330 4.32 7.76 3.66
N HIS A 331 4.30 7.02 2.54
CA HIS A 331 3.81 5.64 2.54
C HIS A 331 4.73 4.83 3.44
N ALA A 332 4.16 4.15 4.43
CA ALA A 332 4.95 3.46 5.42
C ALA A 332 5.89 2.43 4.81
N ALA A 333 5.54 1.81 3.66
CA ALA A 333 6.33 0.75 3.03
C ALA A 333 6.86 1.05 1.63
N GLY A 334 6.36 2.10 0.96
CA GLY A 334 6.44 2.19 -0.50
C GLY A 334 7.68 2.95 -0.94
N LEU A 335 8.55 2.28 -1.69
CA LEU A 335 9.78 2.83 -2.24
C LEU A 335 9.74 2.76 -3.77
N VAL A 336 10.32 3.75 -4.45
CA VAL A 336 10.59 3.71 -5.89
C VAL A 336 12.07 3.81 -6.15
N ILE A 337 12.51 3.12 -7.18
CA ILE A 337 13.89 3.16 -7.67
C ILE A 337 13.84 3.42 -9.17
N GLY A 338 14.34 4.57 -9.61
CA GLY A 338 14.44 4.98 -11.00
C GLY A 338 15.72 4.50 -11.68
N ASP A 339 15.70 4.46 -13.00
CA ASP A 339 16.88 4.25 -13.85
C ASP A 339 17.66 5.55 -14.14
N ILE A 340 17.03 6.70 -13.85
CA ILE A 340 17.54 8.07 -13.98
C ILE A 340 17.05 8.93 -12.80
N PRO A 341 17.58 10.16 -12.60
CA PRO A 341 17.13 11.03 -11.52
C PRO A 341 15.61 11.24 -11.53
N LEU A 342 14.94 10.98 -10.40
CA LEU A 342 13.47 10.93 -10.33
C LEU A 342 12.83 12.28 -10.67
N GLN A 343 13.51 13.39 -10.40
CA GLN A 343 13.06 14.74 -10.71
C GLN A 343 12.87 15.01 -12.22
N GLU A 344 13.49 14.21 -13.10
CA GLU A 344 13.28 14.29 -14.55
C GLU A 344 11.97 13.61 -14.98
N LEU A 345 11.41 12.73 -14.15
CA LEU A 345 10.21 11.96 -14.44
C LEU A 345 8.99 12.45 -13.67
N ILE A 346 9.17 12.73 -12.37
CA ILE A 346 8.08 13.04 -11.45
C ILE A 346 8.46 14.17 -10.48
N PRO A 347 7.47 14.97 -10.05
CA PRO A 347 7.71 15.95 -9.00
C PRO A 347 7.98 15.27 -7.65
N LEU A 348 8.89 15.86 -6.87
CA LEU A 348 9.26 15.40 -5.54
C LEU A 348 8.80 16.38 -4.45
N TYR A 349 8.59 15.84 -3.25
CA TYR A 349 8.26 16.53 -2.01
C TYR A 349 9.32 16.15 -0.98
N ARG A 350 9.77 17.11 -0.19
CA ARG A 350 10.67 16.86 0.95
C ARG A 350 9.91 17.16 2.23
N ASP A 351 9.73 16.13 3.07
CA ASP A 351 9.23 16.34 4.43
C ASP A 351 10.33 17.06 5.23
N PRO A 352 10.04 18.19 5.92
CA PRO A 352 11.03 18.86 6.76
C PRO A 352 11.62 17.97 7.88
N ARG A 353 11.00 16.83 8.18
CA ARG A 353 11.43 15.88 9.21
C ARG A 353 12.24 14.71 8.66
N SER A 354 12.40 14.59 7.35
CA SER A 354 13.10 13.49 6.68
C SER A 354 14.07 14.02 5.63
N ASP A 355 15.24 13.38 5.54
CA ASP A 355 16.20 13.68 4.48
C ASP A 355 15.88 12.98 3.17
N MET A 356 15.08 11.91 3.22
CA MET A 356 14.69 11.15 2.05
C MET A 356 13.60 11.86 1.24
N PRO A 357 13.74 11.98 -0.09
CA PRO A 357 12.70 12.55 -0.93
C PRO A 357 11.48 11.64 -1.01
N VAL A 358 10.33 12.26 -1.25
CA VAL A 358 9.03 11.60 -1.41
C VAL A 358 8.47 11.98 -2.78
N THR A 359 7.87 11.06 -3.52
CA THR A 359 7.17 11.37 -4.76
C THR A 359 5.99 12.30 -4.49
N GLN A 360 5.61 13.24 -5.36
CA GLN A 360 4.31 13.94 -5.20
C GLN A 360 3.14 13.14 -5.81
N PHE A 361 3.46 12.14 -6.63
CA PHE A 361 2.49 11.18 -7.11
C PHE A 361 2.24 10.10 -6.07
N ASN A 362 0.97 9.83 -5.77
CA ASN A 362 0.62 8.65 -4.99
C ASN A 362 0.89 7.37 -5.81
N MET A 363 0.76 6.21 -5.16
CA MET A 363 1.05 4.88 -5.75
C MET A 363 0.49 4.72 -7.18
N LYS A 364 -0.78 5.07 -7.39
CA LYS A 364 -1.45 4.97 -8.70
C LYS A 364 -0.75 5.77 -9.80
N TRP A 365 -0.32 6.98 -9.50
CA TRP A 365 0.29 7.88 -10.48
C TRP A 365 1.80 7.62 -10.65
N VAL A 366 2.46 7.10 -9.61
CA VAL A 366 3.85 6.60 -9.69
C VAL A 366 3.93 5.42 -10.65
N GLU A 367 3.08 4.41 -10.49
CA GLU A 367 3.05 3.26 -11.41
C GLU A 367 2.72 3.70 -12.84
N ALA A 368 1.76 4.62 -13.00
CA ALA A 368 1.41 5.18 -14.30
C ALA A 368 2.54 6.01 -14.95
N SER A 369 3.49 6.50 -14.15
CA SER A 369 4.71 7.18 -14.64
C SER A 369 5.81 6.20 -15.08
N GLY A 370 5.56 4.89 -14.99
CA GLY A 370 6.48 3.83 -15.38
C GLY A 370 7.46 3.42 -14.28
N LEU A 371 7.43 4.05 -13.10
CA LEU A 371 8.30 3.66 -12.00
C LEU A 371 7.79 2.36 -11.34
N VAL A 372 8.72 1.49 -10.99
CA VAL A 372 8.42 0.27 -10.26
C VAL A 372 8.52 0.51 -8.76
N LYS A 373 7.49 0.03 -8.04
CA LYS A 373 7.44 0.11 -6.58
C LYS A 373 8.09 -1.12 -5.95
N PHE A 374 8.61 -0.91 -4.75
CA PHE A 374 9.09 -1.94 -3.85
C PHE A 374 8.45 -1.69 -2.49
N ASP A 375 7.79 -2.69 -1.92
CA ASP A 375 7.17 -2.57 -0.61
C ASP A 375 8.08 -3.16 0.47
N PHE A 376 8.63 -2.26 1.30
CA PHE A 376 9.44 -2.53 2.47
C PHE A 376 8.53 -2.49 3.70
N LEU A 377 7.87 -3.59 4.03
CA LEU A 377 6.96 -3.65 5.16
C LEU A 377 7.73 -3.78 6.47
N GLY A 378 7.34 -3.01 7.48
CA GLY A 378 7.89 -3.14 8.84
C GLY A 378 7.02 -4.10 9.66
N LEU A 379 7.45 -5.36 9.80
CA LEU A 379 6.69 -6.37 10.55
C LEU A 379 7.17 -6.46 12.00
N LYS A 380 6.29 -6.11 12.94
CA LYS A 380 6.58 -6.18 14.38
C LYS A 380 6.96 -7.60 14.83
N THR A 381 6.34 -8.62 14.25
CA THR A 381 6.62 -10.04 14.55
C THR A 381 8.09 -10.39 14.38
N LEU A 382 8.73 -9.95 13.28
CA LEU A 382 10.16 -10.20 13.05
C LEU A 382 11.04 -9.55 14.11
N THR A 383 10.65 -8.38 14.59
CA THR A 383 11.35 -7.66 15.68
C THR A 383 11.24 -8.42 17.00
N VAL A 384 10.06 -8.95 17.30
CA VAL A 384 9.82 -9.75 18.52
C VAL A 384 10.63 -11.04 18.47
N ILE A 385 10.64 -11.73 17.33
CA ILE A 385 11.40 -12.97 17.13
C ILE A 385 12.91 -12.72 17.29
N ASP A 386 13.47 -11.69 16.65
CA ASP A 386 14.90 -11.35 16.79
C ASP A 386 15.28 -11.06 18.25
N LYS A 387 14.46 -10.28 18.97
CA LYS A 387 14.68 -10.03 20.40
C LYS A 387 14.62 -11.31 21.23
N ALA A 388 13.67 -12.20 20.94
CA ALA A 388 13.55 -13.48 21.64
C ALA A 388 14.81 -14.35 21.42
N ILE A 389 15.29 -14.46 20.18
CA ILE A 389 16.51 -15.21 19.83
C ILE A 389 17.73 -14.63 20.57
N ARG A 390 17.92 -13.31 20.54
CA ARG A 390 19.04 -12.65 21.23
C ARG A 390 19.01 -12.86 22.74
N LEU A 391 17.82 -12.88 23.35
CA LEU A 391 17.67 -13.17 24.78
C LEU A 391 17.98 -14.63 25.11
N ILE A 392 17.55 -15.56 24.26
CA ILE A 392 17.85 -16.99 24.41
C ILE A 392 19.36 -17.22 24.29
N GLU A 393 20.01 -16.63 23.29
CA GLU A 393 21.46 -16.72 23.12
C GLU A 393 22.20 -16.14 24.33
N LYS A 394 21.80 -14.94 24.80
CA LYS A 394 22.42 -14.29 25.95
C LYS A 394 22.28 -15.10 27.26
N ASN A 395 21.13 -15.72 27.49
CA ASN A 395 20.83 -16.37 28.77
C ASN A 395 21.20 -17.86 28.80
N ASN A 396 21.19 -18.52 27.64
CA ASN A 396 21.35 -19.98 27.55
C ASN A 396 22.53 -20.42 26.67
N ASP A 397 23.21 -19.49 26.00
CA ASP A 397 24.27 -19.77 25.00
C ASP A 397 23.80 -20.67 23.85
N ILE A 398 22.50 -20.58 23.52
CA ILE A 398 21.87 -21.33 22.43
C ILE A 398 21.68 -20.39 21.24
N LYS A 399 22.35 -20.68 20.12
CA LYS A 399 22.13 -20.02 18.84
C LYS A 399 20.99 -20.70 18.08
N ILE A 400 19.93 -19.95 17.81
CA ILE A 400 18.78 -20.43 17.03
C ILE A 400 18.89 -19.91 15.61
N ASP A 401 18.82 -20.83 14.64
CA ASP A 401 18.69 -20.53 13.23
C ASP A 401 17.25 -20.79 12.77
N LEU A 402 16.51 -19.74 12.44
CA LEU A 402 15.10 -19.82 12.09
C LEU A 402 14.83 -20.69 10.86
N SER A 403 15.74 -20.70 9.87
CA SER A 403 15.53 -21.47 8.64
C SER A 403 15.64 -22.98 8.86
N LYS A 404 16.16 -23.41 10.01
CA LYS A 404 16.40 -24.81 10.35
C LYS A 404 15.40 -25.36 11.37
N ILE A 405 14.40 -24.58 11.76
CA ILE A 405 13.38 -25.05 12.70
C ILE A 405 12.51 -26.11 12.01
N PRO A 406 12.31 -27.28 12.61
CA PRO A 406 11.43 -28.31 12.06
C PRO A 406 9.98 -27.84 12.01
N LEU A 407 9.27 -28.19 10.94
CA LEU A 407 7.86 -27.82 10.75
C LEU A 407 6.87 -28.83 11.35
N ASP A 408 7.37 -29.90 11.93
CA ASP A 408 6.64 -31.05 12.50
C ASP A 408 6.82 -31.19 14.03
N ASP A 409 7.11 -30.09 14.73
CA ASP A 409 7.28 -30.12 16.20
C ASP A 409 5.96 -30.33 16.95
N ASN A 410 5.80 -31.52 17.53
CA ASN A 410 4.60 -31.93 18.28
C ASN A 410 4.24 -30.95 19.40
N LYS A 411 5.22 -30.42 20.14
CA LYS A 411 4.94 -29.51 21.28
C LYS A 411 4.30 -28.20 20.81
N THR A 412 4.72 -27.70 19.66
CA THR A 412 4.15 -26.52 19.03
C THR A 412 2.69 -26.76 18.64
N PHE A 413 2.38 -27.90 18.03
CA PHE A 413 1.02 -28.27 17.65
C PHE A 413 0.10 -28.55 18.85
N GLU A 414 0.60 -29.22 19.89
CA GLU A 414 -0.12 -29.43 21.15
C GLU A 414 -0.53 -28.09 21.78
N LEU A 415 0.40 -27.12 21.83
CA LEU A 415 0.11 -25.77 22.32
C LEU A 415 -0.99 -25.10 21.49
N LEU A 416 -0.86 -25.12 20.15
CA LEU A 416 -1.86 -24.55 19.25
C LEU A 416 -3.24 -25.20 19.43
N GLY A 417 -3.30 -26.52 19.58
CA GLY A 417 -4.53 -27.27 19.83
C GLY A 417 -5.24 -26.93 21.14
N THR A 418 -4.57 -26.31 22.10
CA THR A 418 -5.23 -25.77 23.32
C THR A 418 -5.95 -24.43 23.07
N GLY A 419 -5.67 -23.77 21.95
CA GLY A 419 -6.11 -22.40 21.66
C GLY A 419 -5.37 -21.32 22.45
N ASN A 420 -4.26 -21.65 23.14
CA ASN A 420 -3.40 -20.69 23.82
C ASN A 420 -2.47 -19.99 22.82
N SER A 421 -3.06 -19.21 21.90
CA SER A 421 -2.34 -18.54 20.81
C SER A 421 -2.15 -17.03 21.00
N VAL A 422 -2.31 -16.52 22.23
CA VAL A 422 -2.01 -15.12 22.54
C VAL A 422 -0.53 -14.84 22.29
N GLY A 423 -0.23 -13.87 21.44
CA GLY A 423 1.14 -13.55 21.01
C GLY A 423 1.67 -14.41 19.85
N ILE A 424 0.86 -15.31 19.28
CA ILE A 424 1.20 -16.08 18.08
C ILE A 424 0.63 -15.37 16.86
N PHE A 425 1.53 -14.89 16.00
CA PHE A 425 1.20 -14.11 14.81
C PHE A 425 0.08 -14.74 13.96
N GLN A 426 -0.86 -13.91 13.50
CA GLN A 426 -2.09 -14.27 12.77
C GLN A 426 -3.14 -15.09 13.54
N LEU A 427 -2.79 -15.72 14.66
CA LEU A 427 -3.65 -16.69 15.34
C LEU A 427 -4.27 -16.20 16.65
N GLU A 428 -4.20 -14.90 16.95
CA GLU A 428 -4.51 -14.36 18.28
C GLU A 428 -6.00 -14.12 18.56
N SER A 429 -6.84 -13.97 17.53
CA SER A 429 -8.24 -13.56 17.72
C SER A 429 -9.06 -14.61 18.47
N SER A 430 -10.06 -14.17 19.24
CA SER A 430 -10.87 -15.09 20.06
C SER A 430 -11.53 -16.19 19.23
N GLY A 431 -12.10 -15.84 18.06
CA GLY A 431 -12.72 -16.84 17.20
C GLY A 431 -11.68 -17.73 16.49
N MET A 432 -10.46 -17.27 16.24
CA MET A 432 -9.39 -18.14 15.75
C MET A 432 -8.96 -19.16 16.82
N GLN A 433 -8.90 -18.74 18.09
CA GLN A 433 -8.62 -19.64 19.21
C GLN A 433 -9.69 -20.74 19.36
N ASP A 434 -10.96 -20.41 19.11
CA ASP A 434 -12.05 -21.40 19.10
C ASP A 434 -11.89 -22.44 17.98
N VAL A 435 -11.51 -21.99 16.78
CA VAL A 435 -11.24 -22.89 15.66
C VAL A 435 -10.03 -23.76 15.95
N LEU A 436 -8.94 -23.22 16.50
CA LEU A 436 -7.76 -24.00 16.91
C LEU A 436 -8.10 -25.12 17.90
N ARG A 437 -8.90 -24.82 18.94
CA ARG A 437 -9.39 -25.83 19.90
C ARG A 437 -10.19 -26.94 19.24
N SER A 438 -11.00 -26.57 18.25
CA SER A 438 -11.89 -27.48 17.55
C SER A 438 -11.16 -28.35 16.54
N MET A 439 -10.22 -27.75 15.80
CA MET A 439 -9.45 -28.35 14.71
C MET A 439 -8.28 -29.20 15.20
N LYS A 440 -7.62 -28.77 16.28
CA LYS A 440 -6.38 -29.39 16.81
C LYS A 440 -5.35 -29.63 15.70
N PRO A 441 -4.70 -28.56 15.19
CA PRO A 441 -3.74 -28.71 14.10
C PRO A 441 -2.59 -29.64 14.51
N ASP A 442 -2.15 -30.50 13.60
CA ASP A 442 -1.08 -31.50 13.82
C ASP A 442 -0.03 -31.51 12.70
N CYS A 443 -0.21 -30.69 11.67
CA CYS A 443 0.79 -30.41 10.64
C CYS A 443 0.83 -28.91 10.28
N PHE A 444 1.79 -28.50 9.46
CA PHE A 444 1.92 -27.09 9.08
C PHE A 444 0.84 -26.66 8.08
N GLU A 445 0.43 -27.57 7.19
CA GLU A 445 -0.58 -27.38 6.15
C GLU A 445 -1.94 -26.99 6.75
N ASP A 446 -2.25 -27.50 7.93
CA ASP A 446 -3.41 -27.11 8.73
C ASP A 446 -3.42 -25.61 9.09
N ILE A 447 -2.27 -25.05 9.43
CA ILE A 447 -2.14 -23.62 9.76
C ILE A 447 -2.38 -22.79 8.49
N ILE A 448 -1.82 -23.24 7.36
CA ILE A 448 -2.04 -22.60 6.05
C ILE A 448 -3.54 -22.60 5.71
N ALA A 449 -4.21 -23.75 5.84
CA ALA A 449 -5.63 -23.90 5.57
C ALA A 449 -6.47 -23.04 6.51
N LEU A 450 -6.15 -23.01 7.80
CA LEU A 450 -6.86 -22.23 8.80
C LEU A 450 -6.85 -20.73 8.49
N VAL A 451 -5.69 -20.16 8.17
CA VAL A 451 -5.56 -18.73 7.83
C VAL A 451 -6.30 -18.40 6.53
N ALA A 452 -6.38 -19.35 5.59
CA ALA A 452 -7.14 -19.18 4.36
C ALA A 452 -8.66 -19.27 4.57
N LEU A 453 -9.12 -20.23 5.39
CA LEU A 453 -10.53 -20.45 5.71
C LEU A 453 -11.12 -19.36 6.60
N TYR A 454 -10.33 -18.76 7.50
CA TYR A 454 -10.79 -17.75 8.46
C TYR A 454 -10.96 -16.36 7.81
N ARG A 455 -11.71 -16.29 6.71
CA ARG A 455 -12.05 -15.07 5.96
C ARG A 455 -13.56 -15.06 5.62
N PRO A 456 -14.18 -13.88 5.48
CA PRO A 456 -15.58 -13.79 5.05
C PRO A 456 -15.80 -14.52 3.72
N GLY A 457 -16.73 -15.48 3.68
CA GLY A 457 -16.93 -16.40 2.55
C GLY A 457 -16.51 -17.83 2.90
N PRO A 458 -15.20 -18.19 2.87
CA PRO A 458 -14.75 -19.54 3.15
C PRO A 458 -14.93 -19.99 4.62
N MET A 459 -15.22 -19.09 5.55
CA MET A 459 -15.48 -19.44 6.96
C MET A 459 -16.58 -20.50 7.14
N ASP A 460 -17.57 -20.53 6.25
CA ASP A 460 -18.66 -21.50 6.30
C ASP A 460 -18.18 -22.94 6.04
N ASN A 461 -17.00 -23.11 5.44
CA ASN A 461 -16.39 -24.42 5.20
C ASN A 461 -15.56 -24.95 6.38
N ILE A 462 -15.29 -24.13 7.42
CA ILE A 462 -14.50 -24.55 8.59
C ILE A 462 -15.10 -25.79 9.28
N PRO A 463 -16.42 -25.88 9.55
CA PRO A 463 -17.00 -27.07 10.18
C PRO A 463 -16.80 -28.34 9.35
N LYS A 464 -16.99 -28.25 8.02
CA LYS A 464 -16.79 -29.38 7.10
C LYS A 464 -15.33 -29.82 7.07
N PHE A 465 -14.40 -28.87 6.97
CA PHE A 465 -12.97 -29.16 7.00
C PHE A 465 -12.58 -29.91 8.27
N ILE A 466 -13.06 -29.46 9.45
CA ILE A 466 -12.78 -30.10 10.74
C ILE A 466 -13.39 -31.51 10.81
N ALA A 467 -14.62 -31.69 10.32
CA ALA A 467 -15.30 -32.99 10.33
C ALA A 467 -14.55 -34.01 9.45
N CYS A 468 -14.16 -33.62 8.24
CA CYS A 468 -13.35 -34.46 7.36
C CYS A 468 -11.99 -34.79 7.98
N LYS A 469 -11.31 -33.79 8.56
CA LYS A 469 -10.02 -33.98 9.25
C LYS A 469 -10.12 -35.03 10.36
N LYS A 470 -11.19 -34.99 11.16
CA LYS A 470 -11.42 -35.92 12.27
C LYS A 470 -11.90 -37.30 11.82
N GLY A 471 -12.15 -37.49 10.53
CA GLY A 471 -12.76 -38.71 9.99
C GLY A 471 -14.24 -38.87 10.36
N GLU A 472 -14.90 -37.78 10.75
CA GLU A 472 -16.35 -37.75 11.02
C GLU A 472 -17.16 -37.68 9.72
N GLU A 473 -16.58 -37.15 8.65
CA GLU A 473 -17.14 -37.07 7.30
C GLU A 473 -16.11 -37.58 6.27
N VAL A 474 -16.59 -38.16 5.17
CA VAL A 474 -15.72 -38.60 4.06
C VAL A 474 -15.49 -37.41 3.12
N PRO A 475 -14.22 -37.05 2.81
CA PRO A 475 -13.91 -36.02 1.82
C PRO A 475 -14.57 -36.30 0.46
N ASP A 476 -15.19 -35.27 -0.11
CA ASP A 476 -15.70 -35.31 -1.48
C ASP A 476 -14.73 -34.55 -2.40
N TYR A 477 -14.06 -35.29 -3.28
CA TYR A 477 -13.09 -34.73 -4.24
C TYR A 477 -13.72 -34.34 -5.58
N MET A 478 -15.04 -34.54 -5.76
CA MET A 478 -15.80 -34.31 -6.99
C MET A 478 -15.42 -35.23 -8.16
N ASP A 479 -14.12 -35.42 -8.44
CA ASP A 479 -13.57 -36.33 -9.45
C ASP A 479 -12.26 -36.96 -8.96
N PRO A 480 -11.97 -38.25 -9.26
CA PRO A 480 -10.72 -38.91 -8.84
C PRO A 480 -9.43 -38.21 -9.30
N SER A 481 -9.47 -37.48 -10.42
CA SER A 481 -8.31 -36.72 -10.93
C SER A 481 -7.95 -35.51 -10.06
N LEU A 482 -8.89 -35.03 -9.23
CA LEU A 482 -8.69 -33.89 -8.33
C LEU A 482 -8.18 -34.29 -6.94
N GLU A 483 -8.26 -35.57 -6.59
CA GLU A 483 -7.79 -36.07 -5.29
C GLU A 483 -6.35 -35.64 -4.98
N PRO A 484 -5.36 -35.72 -5.89
CA PRO A 484 -3.99 -35.30 -5.59
C PRO A 484 -3.85 -33.82 -5.19
N ILE A 485 -4.72 -32.94 -5.69
CA ILE A 485 -4.69 -31.48 -5.44
C ILE A 485 -5.46 -31.12 -4.17
N LEU A 486 -6.57 -31.82 -3.91
CA LEU A 486 -7.51 -31.48 -2.85
C LEU A 486 -7.36 -32.34 -1.59
N LYS A 487 -6.46 -33.33 -1.61
CA LYS A 487 -6.20 -34.21 -0.46
C LYS A 487 -5.79 -33.45 0.79
N GLU A 488 -4.91 -32.47 0.64
CA GLU A 488 -4.41 -31.63 1.76
C GLU A 488 -5.50 -30.74 2.36
N THR A 489 -6.57 -30.48 1.62
CA THR A 489 -7.69 -29.65 2.04
C THR A 489 -8.99 -30.42 2.22
N TYR A 490 -8.90 -31.75 2.30
CA TYR A 490 -10.02 -32.66 2.50
C TYR A 490 -11.19 -32.44 1.52
N GLY A 491 -10.88 -32.18 0.25
CA GLY A 491 -11.88 -31.97 -0.81
C GLY A 491 -12.45 -30.55 -0.88
N VAL A 492 -12.11 -29.68 0.07
CA VAL A 492 -12.52 -28.27 0.04
C VAL A 492 -11.54 -27.48 -0.81
N ILE A 493 -12.03 -26.74 -1.81
CA ILE A 493 -11.19 -25.83 -2.60
C ILE A 493 -10.98 -24.55 -1.79
N ILE A 494 -9.77 -24.38 -1.24
CA ILE A 494 -9.42 -23.28 -0.34
C ILE A 494 -8.47 -22.30 -1.03
N TYR A 495 -7.53 -22.82 -1.84
CA TYR A 495 -6.47 -22.03 -2.45
C TYR A 495 -6.80 -21.64 -3.89
N GLN A 496 -6.29 -20.48 -4.33
CA GLN A 496 -6.43 -20.07 -5.73
C GLN A 496 -5.65 -21.00 -6.67
N GLU A 497 -4.52 -21.53 -6.21
CA GLU A 497 -3.73 -22.55 -6.91
C GLU A 497 -4.56 -23.80 -7.19
N GLN A 498 -5.36 -24.26 -6.22
CA GLN A 498 -6.23 -25.42 -6.39
C GLN A 498 -7.32 -25.16 -7.45
N VAL A 499 -7.84 -23.93 -7.54
CA VAL A 499 -8.78 -23.53 -8.59
C VAL A 499 -8.10 -23.61 -9.96
N MET A 500 -6.88 -23.07 -10.08
CA MET A 500 -6.12 -23.10 -11.34
C MET A 500 -5.78 -24.53 -11.77
N GLN A 501 -5.31 -25.36 -10.84
CA GLN A 501 -4.97 -26.76 -11.14
C GLN A 501 -6.21 -27.59 -11.49
N THR A 502 -7.33 -27.38 -10.79
CA THR A 502 -8.61 -28.01 -11.14
C THR A 502 -9.02 -27.68 -12.58
N ALA A 503 -8.89 -26.42 -12.99
CA ALA A 503 -9.20 -25.98 -14.36
C ALA A 503 -8.18 -26.43 -15.43
N GLN A 504 -6.98 -26.87 -15.01
CA GLN A 504 -5.97 -27.41 -15.91
C GLN A 504 -6.17 -28.92 -16.14
N ILE A 505 -6.70 -29.63 -15.14
CA ILE A 505 -6.93 -31.08 -15.20
C ILE A 505 -8.28 -31.42 -15.86
N LEU A 506 -9.34 -30.70 -15.50
CA LEU A 506 -10.67 -30.84 -16.10
C LEU A 506 -10.76 -30.13 -17.44
#